data_AF-A0A4U7E720-F1
#
_entry.id   AF-A0A4U7E720-F1
#
_cell.length_a   1.000
_cell.length_b   1.000
_cell.length_c   1.000
_cell.angle_alpha   90.00
_cell.angle_beta   90.00
_cell.angle_gamma   90.00
#
_symmetry.space_group_name_H-M   'P 1'
#
loop_
_entity.id
_entity.type
_entity.pdbx_description
1 polymer ?
#
loop_
_entity_poly.entity_id
_entity_poly.type
_entity_poly.pdbx_seq_one_letter_code
_entity_poly.pdbx_strand_id
1 'polypeptide(L)'
;MKSAMVLSCPVCNAVRALEGRRSEYSKQDLYARVKSHLGRHDLNEPKMAIRKYEIISNATEIVIPSETTQRLPIGEWMERDDTWLPDGALSGSGGSLSAPEPSVETSSR
;
A
#
# COMPACT_ATOMS: atom_id res chain seq x y z
N MET A 1 -16.66 2.16 13.59
CA MET A 1 -15.76 1.73 12.50
C MET A 1 -15.60 2.87 11.52
N LYS A 2 -14.40 3.09 11.02
CA LYS A 2 -14.08 4.06 9.96
C LYS A 2 -13.35 3.34 8.83
N SER A 3 -13.61 3.75 7.60
CA SER A 3 -12.83 3.34 6.44
C SER A 3 -11.57 4.20 6.35
N ALA A 4 -10.47 3.59 5.93
CA ALA A 4 -9.27 4.28 5.53
C ALA A 4 -8.64 3.56 4.34
N MET A 5 -7.86 4.27 3.54
CA MET A 5 -7.09 3.70 2.45
C MET A 5 -5.60 3.83 2.74
N VAL A 6 -4.87 2.72 2.67
CA VAL A 6 -3.43 2.67 2.86
C VAL A 6 -2.75 2.66 1.49
N LEU A 7 -1.85 3.60 1.30
CA LEU A 7 -0.93 3.70 0.18
C LEU A 7 0.43 3.18 0.64
N SER A 8 1.11 2.42 -0.22
CA SER A 8 2.47 1.92 0.01
C SER A 8 3.36 2.31 -1.15
N CYS A 9 4.53 2.87 -0.86
CA CYS A 9 5.52 3.25 -1.86
C CYS A 9 6.40 2.03 -2.20
N PRO A 10 6.43 1.57 -3.47
CA PRO A 10 7.24 0.41 -3.88
C PRO A 10 8.75 0.73 -3.95
N VAL A 11 9.16 1.99 -3.75
CA VAL A 11 10.58 2.40 -3.84
C VAL A 11 11.26 2.35 -2.48
N CYS A 12 10.60 2.84 -1.43
CA CYS A 12 11.19 2.95 -0.09
C CYS A 12 10.33 2.29 1.00
N ASN A 13 9.27 1.55 0.62
CA ASN A 13 8.33 0.89 1.53
C ASN A 13 7.59 1.84 2.50
N ALA A 14 7.70 3.16 2.32
CA ALA A 14 6.96 4.13 3.13
C ALA A 14 5.45 3.98 2.90
N VAL A 15 4.68 4.22 3.96
CA VAL A 15 3.22 4.09 3.96
C VAL A 15 2.56 5.42 4.28
N ARG A 16 1.36 5.61 3.74
CA ARG A 16 0.50 6.75 4.06
C ARG A 16 -0.95 6.30 4.10
N ALA A 17 -1.70 6.75 5.10
CA ALA A 17 -3.11 6.50 5.22
C ALA A 17 -3.94 7.73 4.83
N LEU A 18 -5.06 7.49 4.19
CA LEU A 18 -6.08 8.48 3.84
C LEU A 18 -7.40 8.08 4.52
N GLU A 19 -8.10 9.02 5.14
CA GLU A 19 -9.42 8.74 5.71
C GLU A 19 -10.46 8.50 4.61
N GLY A 20 -11.43 7.61 4.84
CA GLY A 20 -12.47 7.30 3.88
C GLY A 20 -12.09 6.21 2.88
N ARG A 21 -12.96 6.04 1.89
CA ARG A 21 -12.93 4.95 0.90
C ARG A 21 -12.27 5.38 -0.41
N ARG A 22 -11.87 4.41 -1.22
CA ARG A 22 -11.29 4.69 -2.55
C ARG A 22 -12.21 5.55 -3.43
N SER A 23 -13.53 5.36 -3.34
CA SER A 23 -14.53 6.07 -4.14
C SER A 23 -14.64 7.57 -3.83
N GLU A 24 -14.18 7.98 -2.65
CA GLU A 24 -14.24 9.39 -2.20
C GLU A 24 -13.11 10.23 -2.80
N TYR A 25 -12.10 9.57 -3.40
CA TYR A 25 -10.95 10.23 -3.97
C TYR A 25 -10.94 10.19 -5.49
N SER A 26 -10.80 11.36 -6.11
CA SER A 26 -10.55 11.43 -7.55
C SER A 26 -9.16 10.86 -7.87
N LYS A 27 -8.99 10.36 -9.09
CA LYS A 27 -7.69 9.87 -9.58
C LYS A 27 -6.63 10.99 -9.56
N GLN A 28 -7.02 12.24 -9.83
CA GLN A 28 -6.12 13.38 -9.83
C GLN A 28 -5.64 13.73 -8.41
N ASP A 29 -6.51 13.66 -7.41
CA ASP A 29 -6.16 13.93 -6.01
C ASP A 29 -5.15 12.91 -5.50
N LEU A 30 -5.38 11.62 -5.78
CA LEU A 30 -4.44 10.57 -5.42
C LEU A 30 -3.10 10.75 -6.13
N TYR A 31 -3.14 11.11 -7.42
CA TYR A 31 -1.93 11.42 -8.18
C TYR A 31 -1.13 12.59 -7.58
N ALA A 32 -1.78 13.66 -7.15
CA ALA A 32 -1.10 14.78 -6.51
C ALA A 32 -0.42 14.36 -5.19
N ARG A 33 -1.13 13.59 -4.36
CA ARG A 33 -0.63 13.09 -3.06
C ARG A 33 0.58 12.16 -3.20
N VAL A 34 0.60 11.33 -4.25
CA VAL A 34 1.69 10.40 -4.54
C VAL A 34 2.87 11.10 -5.21
N LYS A 35 2.62 12.02 -6.16
CA LYS A 35 3.65 12.73 -6.92
C LYS A 35 4.64 13.47 -6.00
N SER A 36 4.13 14.13 -4.95
CA SER A 36 4.99 14.85 -4.01
C SER A 36 6.02 13.94 -3.32
N HIS A 37 5.64 12.72 -2.95
CA HIS A 37 6.56 11.76 -2.35
C HIS A 37 7.50 11.15 -3.39
N LEU A 38 6.97 10.78 -4.57
CA LEU A 38 7.80 10.21 -5.64
C LEU A 38 8.87 11.19 -6.17
N GLY A 39 8.62 12.49 -6.10
CA GLY A 39 9.60 13.52 -6.47
C GLY A 39 10.82 13.57 -5.55
N ARG A 40 10.78 12.92 -4.38
CA ARG A 40 11.95 12.75 -3.50
C ARG A 40 12.83 11.56 -3.90
N HIS A 41 12.35 10.72 -4.82
CA HIS A 41 13.12 9.61 -5.38
C HIS A 41 13.78 10.05 -6.68
N ASP A 42 14.96 9.51 -6.98
CA ASP A 42 15.67 9.74 -8.24
C ASP A 42 15.03 8.93 -9.39
N LEU A 43 13.81 9.32 -9.76
CA LEU A 43 13.02 8.70 -10.82
C LEU A 43 12.87 9.64 -12.00
N ASN A 44 13.18 9.12 -13.19
CA ASN A 44 12.79 9.80 -14.43
C ASN A 44 11.27 9.79 -14.62
N GLU A 45 10.76 10.63 -15.52
CA GLU A 45 9.32 10.82 -15.71
C GLU A 45 8.56 9.52 -16.05
N PRO A 46 9.06 8.63 -16.95
CA PRO A 46 8.38 7.36 -17.21
C PRO A 46 8.26 6.47 -15.96
N LYS A 47 9.36 6.33 -15.18
CA LYS A 47 9.34 5.55 -13.93
C LYS A 47 8.37 6.18 -12.93
N MET A 48 8.38 7.50 -12.79
CA MET A 48 7.47 8.21 -11.88
C MET A 48 6.00 7.97 -12.26
N ALA A 49 5.67 7.98 -13.55
CA ALA A 49 4.32 7.70 -14.03
C ALA A 49 3.87 6.27 -13.71
N ILE A 50 4.74 5.27 -13.93
CA ILE A 50 4.49 3.86 -13.60
C ILE A 50 4.27 3.69 -12.09
N ARG A 51 5.21 4.18 -11.26
CA ARG A 51 5.12 4.04 -9.80
C ARG A 51 3.89 4.73 -9.22
N LYS A 52 3.49 5.88 -9.76
CA LYS A 52 2.28 6.58 -9.33
C LYS A 52 1.02 5.74 -9.57
N TYR A 53 0.94 5.05 -10.72
CA TYR A 53 -0.18 4.17 -11.01
C TYR A 53 -0.16 2.92 -10.11
N GLU A 54 1.00 2.30 -9.93
CA GLU A 54 1.20 1.14 -9.06
C GLU A 54 0.74 1.40 -7.62
N ILE A 55 1.15 2.53 -7.03
CA ILE A 55 0.76 2.92 -5.66
C ILE A 55 -0.76 2.99 -5.50
N ILE A 56 -1.47 3.49 -6.51
CA ILE A 56 -2.93 3.71 -6.45
C ILE A 56 -3.71 2.44 -6.79
N SER A 57 -3.19 1.61 -7.68
CA SER A 57 -3.79 0.31 -8.00
C SER A 57 -3.64 -0.69 -6.85
N ASN A 58 -2.51 -0.63 -6.13
CA ASN A 58 -2.24 -1.46 -4.96
C ASN A 58 -2.72 -0.85 -3.63
N ALA A 59 -3.44 0.28 -3.69
CA ALA A 59 -3.99 0.90 -2.50
C ALA A 59 -5.00 -0.03 -1.82
N THR A 60 -4.86 -0.24 -0.52
CA THR A 60 -5.71 -1.18 0.24
C THR A 60 -6.70 -0.41 1.09
N GLU A 61 -7.99 -0.70 0.95
CA GLU A 61 -9.02 -0.17 1.85
C GLU A 61 -9.12 -1.05 3.10
N ILE A 62 -9.08 -0.43 4.26
CA ILE A 62 -9.17 -1.06 5.58
C ILE A 62 -10.33 -0.47 6.37
N VAL A 63 -10.90 -1.28 7.26
CA VAL A 63 -11.93 -0.85 8.20
C VAL A 63 -11.40 -1.03 9.61
N ILE A 64 -11.33 0.05 10.37
CA ILE A 64 -10.75 0.04 11.72
C ILE A 64 -11.67 0.69 12.76
N PRO A 65 -11.52 0.36 14.06
CA PRO A 65 -12.15 1.10 15.14
C PRO A 65 -11.77 2.57 15.10
N SER A 66 -12.75 3.45 15.35
CA SER A 66 -12.55 4.90 15.31
C SER A 66 -11.47 5.39 16.28
N GLU A 67 -11.33 4.70 17.42
CA GLU A 67 -10.34 4.97 18.46
C GLU A 67 -8.90 4.75 17.95
N THR A 68 -8.71 3.78 17.06
CA THR A 68 -7.40 3.44 16.50
C THR A 68 -7.05 4.25 15.24
N THR A 69 -7.99 5.03 14.70
CA THR A 69 -7.76 5.84 13.48
C THR A 69 -6.63 6.85 13.66
N GLN A 70 -6.44 7.38 14.87
CA GLN A 70 -5.36 8.34 15.17
C GLN A 70 -3.96 7.71 15.10
N ARG A 71 -3.85 6.38 15.13
CA ARG A 71 -2.57 5.67 15.02
C ARG A 71 -2.11 5.46 13.58
N LEU A 72 -3.00 5.70 12.60
CA LEU A 72 -2.64 5.57 11.19
C LEU A 72 -1.73 6.75 10.77
N PRO A 73 -0.85 6.54 9.78
CA PRO A 73 -0.01 7.58 9.18
C PRO A 73 -0.85 8.53 8.30
N ILE A 74 -1.78 9.26 8.90
CA ILE A 74 -2.65 10.20 8.20
C ILE A 74 -1.88 11.49 7.96
N GLY A 75 -1.88 11.97 6.72
CA GLY A 75 -1.30 13.26 6.36
C GLY A 75 0.08 13.17 5.72
N GLU A 76 0.98 12.33 6.21
CA GLU A 76 2.35 12.21 5.71
C GLU A 76 2.76 10.77 5.39
N TRP A 77 3.85 10.64 4.63
CA TRP A 77 4.47 9.34 4.36
C TRP A 77 5.43 9.01 5.50
N MET A 78 5.28 7.84 6.11
CA MET A 78 6.12 7.37 7.21
C MET A 78 6.77 6.04 6.84
N GLU A 79 7.94 5.75 7.42
CA GLU A 79 8.56 4.43 7.26
C GLU A 79 7.65 3.36 7.85
N ARG A 80 7.49 2.25 7.12
CA ARG A 80 6.56 1.20 7.50
C ARG A 80 6.89 0.60 8.86
N ASP A 81 8.17 0.38 9.14
CA ASP A 81 8.61 -0.32 10.35
C ASP A 81 8.36 0.52 11.62
N ASP A 82 8.31 1.84 11.47
CA ASP A 82 7.95 2.78 12.55
C ASP A 82 6.44 3.09 12.62
N THR A 83 5.64 2.48 11.73
CA THR A 83 4.22 2.79 11.58
C THR A 83 3.34 1.64 12.03
N TRP A 84 2.39 1.94 12.92
CA TRP A 84 1.33 0.98 13.23
C TRP A 84 0.36 0.84 12.06
N LEU A 85 0.08 -0.40 11.66
CA LEU A 85 -0.93 -0.77 10.68
C LEU A 85 -1.74 -1.98 11.22
N PRO A 86 -3.03 -2.08 10.91
CA PRO A 86 -3.79 -3.27 11.26
C PRO A 86 -3.32 -4.49 10.45
N ASP A 87 -3.53 -5.67 11.01
CA ASP A 87 -3.18 -6.93 10.35
C ASP A 87 -3.87 -7.02 8.97
N GLY A 88 -3.11 -7.47 7.97
CA GLY A 88 -3.62 -7.61 6.60
C GLY A 88 -3.66 -6.31 5.78
N ALA A 89 -3.35 -5.15 6.36
CA ALA A 89 -3.47 -3.85 5.66
C ALA A 89 -2.65 -3.70 4.37
N LEU A 90 -1.61 -4.52 4.20
CA LEU A 90 -0.69 -4.46 3.06
C LEU A 90 -0.36 -5.84 2.47
N SER A 91 -1.14 -6.87 2.83
CA SER A 91 -0.92 -8.24 2.36
C SER A 91 -1.15 -8.41 0.84
N GLY A 92 -1.78 -7.44 0.18
CA GLY A 92 -1.97 -7.42 -1.29
C GLY A 92 -0.76 -6.94 -2.10
N SER A 93 0.29 -6.41 -1.48
CA SER A 93 1.47 -5.88 -2.20
C SER A 93 2.63 -6.87 -2.30
N GLY A 94 2.48 -8.06 -1.73
CA GLY A 94 3.45 -9.15 -1.84
C GLY A 94 2.96 -10.16 -2.86
N GLY A 95 3.36 -10.00 -4.12
CA GLY A 95 3.47 -11.13 -5.04
C GLY A 95 4.54 -12.09 -4.52
N SER A 96 4.24 -12.80 -3.44
CA SER A 96 4.96 -13.99 -3.04
C SER A 96 4.52 -15.08 -4.02
N LEU A 97 5.27 -15.22 -5.11
CA LEU A 97 5.30 -16.48 -5.85
C LEU A 97 6.02 -17.51 -4.97
N SER A 98 5.43 -17.84 -3.82
CA SER A 98 5.66 -19.15 -3.22
C SER A 98 4.75 -20.08 -4.00
N ALA A 99 5.23 -20.55 -5.15
CA ALA A 99 4.69 -21.76 -5.73
C ALA A 99 4.76 -22.83 -4.63
N PRO A 100 3.67 -23.54 -4.30
CA PRO A 100 3.81 -24.75 -3.52
C PRO A 100 4.65 -25.70 -4.37
N GLU A 101 5.83 -26.07 -3.89
CA GLU A 101 6.55 -27.21 -4.46
C GLU A 101 5.60 -28.41 -4.42
N PRO A 102 5.32 -29.08 -5.55
CA PRO A 102 4.57 -30.32 -5.49
C PRO A 102 5.46 -31.35 -4.81
N SER A 103 5.21 -31.61 -3.52
CA SER A 103 5.68 -32.81 -2.83
C SER A 103 5.05 -34.02 -3.52
N VAL A 104 5.72 -34.53 -4.55
CA VAL A 104 5.38 -35.83 -5.14
C VAL A 104 6.03 -36.88 -4.25
N GLU A 105 5.28 -37.32 -3.24
CA GLU A 105 5.55 -38.58 -2.57
C GLU A 105 5.23 -39.71 -3.57
N THR A 106 6.25 -40.22 -4.25
CA THR A 106 6.12 -41.51 -4.95
C THR A 106 6.38 -42.61 -3.93
N SER A 107 5.31 -43.05 -3.27
CA SER A 107 5.32 -44.31 -2.51
C SER A 107 4.74 -45.43 -3.39
N SER A 108 5.54 -46.48 -3.54
CA SER A 108 5.35 -47.62 -4.42
C SER A 108 4.07 -48.42 -4.17
N ARG A 109 3.50 -48.96 -5.25
CA ARG A 109 3.04 -50.35 -5.29
C ARG A 109 3.12 -50.95 -6.68
#